data_AF-A0A7J7PLH3-F1
#
_entry.id   AF-A0A7J7PLH3-F1
#
_cell.length_a   1.000
_cell.length_b   1.000
_cell.length_c   1.000
_cell.angle_alpha   90.00
_cell.angle_beta   90.00
_cell.angle_gamma   90.00
#
_symmetry.space_group_name_H-M   'P 1'
#
loop_
_entity.id
_entity.type
_entity.pdbx_description
1 polymer ?
#
loop_
_entity_poly.entity_id
_entity_poly.type
_entity_poly.pdbx_seq_one_letter_code
_entity_poly.pdbx_strand_id
1 'polypeptide(L)'
;MHSGVAIPLLRRAQFSFSMARRGARHSFASIQTALVALQRNVLLCKMVPTAWGFGFGDCLTQQLGPLWPTEQWPSKHNLAAHDPSKTLAMAGVGAFLGAPLSLALYAHMDALMPGASLLLAAGKFTLDQIVGCIVWQAAYMVISEPYRRTLVQFLQAQQQQQQQQQAAMTVAC
;
A
#
# COMPACT_ATOMS: atom_id res chain seq x y z
N MET A 1 27.96 34.31 -59.26
CA MET A 1 26.61 34.19 -58.67
C MET A 1 26.55 32.90 -57.85
N HIS A 2 25.82 32.94 -56.73
CA HIS A 2 25.53 31.84 -55.78
C HIS A 2 26.58 31.51 -54.70
N SER A 3 26.59 32.33 -53.65
CA SER A 3 27.03 31.94 -52.30
C SER A 3 26.15 32.68 -51.31
N GLY A 4 25.12 32.04 -50.74
CA GLY A 4 24.18 32.81 -49.90
C GLY A 4 23.07 32.07 -49.15
N VAL A 5 23.11 30.75 -48.90
CA VAL A 5 21.96 30.07 -48.25
C VAL A 5 22.33 29.13 -47.08
N ALA A 6 23.60 28.91 -46.73
CA ALA A 6 23.95 27.91 -45.70
C ALA A 6 23.92 28.40 -44.24
N ILE A 7 23.83 29.71 -43.99
CA ILE A 7 24.07 30.30 -42.65
C ILE A 7 22.84 30.29 -41.70
N PRO A 8 21.56 30.37 -42.12
CA PRO A 8 20.45 30.51 -41.17
C PRO A 8 20.00 29.20 -40.47
N LEU A 9 20.31 28.02 -41.03
CA LEU A 9 19.89 26.73 -40.45
C LEU A 9 20.74 26.30 -39.22
N LEU A 10 22.03 26.62 -39.22
CA LEU A 10 22.94 26.29 -38.11
C LEU A 10 22.64 27.11 -36.83
N ARG A 11 22.18 28.36 -36.94
CA ARG A 11 21.78 29.17 -35.78
C ARG A 11 20.50 28.67 -35.11
N ARG A 12 19.53 28.15 -35.87
CA ARG A 12 18.29 27.58 -35.30
C ARG A 12 18.56 26.31 -34.50
N ALA A 13 19.47 25.44 -34.95
CA ALA A 13 19.84 24.23 -34.22
C ALA A 13 20.56 24.51 -32.89
N GLN A 14 21.46 25.51 -32.85
CA GLN A 14 22.15 25.91 -31.61
C GLN A 14 21.22 26.53 -30.57
N PHE A 15 20.18 27.25 -30.99
CA PHE A 15 19.19 27.84 -30.08
C PHE A 15 18.28 26.78 -29.43
N SER A 16 17.80 25.79 -30.19
CA SER A 16 17.05 24.64 -29.65
C SER A 16 17.88 23.80 -28.67
N PHE A 17 19.16 23.58 -28.96
CA PHE A 17 20.04 22.82 -28.07
C PHE A 17 20.33 23.56 -26.75
N SER A 18 20.43 24.89 -26.79
CA SER A 18 20.61 25.73 -25.60
C SER A 18 19.35 25.77 -24.71
N MET A 19 18.15 25.82 -25.30
CA MET A 19 16.89 25.71 -24.54
C MET A 19 16.71 24.33 -23.90
N ALA A 20 16.97 23.25 -24.65
CA ALA A 20 16.86 21.89 -24.12
C ALA A 20 17.82 21.62 -22.94
N ARG A 21 19.05 22.16 -22.99
CA ARG A 21 20.00 22.07 -21.86
C ARG A 21 19.58 22.90 -20.65
N ARG A 22 18.94 24.06 -20.84
CA ARG A 22 18.40 24.86 -19.72
C ARG A 22 17.21 24.15 -19.08
N GLY A 23 16.27 23.63 -19.89
CA GLY A 23 15.14 22.83 -19.40
C GLY A 23 15.60 21.59 -18.62
N ALA A 24 16.59 20.85 -19.14
CA ALA A 24 17.17 19.71 -18.45
C ALA A 24 17.85 20.10 -17.13
N ARG A 25 18.63 21.19 -17.08
CA ARG A 25 19.28 21.66 -15.83
C ARG A 25 18.26 22.10 -14.77
N HIS A 26 17.18 22.75 -15.17
CA HIS A 26 16.10 23.09 -14.25
C HIS A 26 15.37 21.83 -13.76
N SER A 27 15.10 20.86 -14.62
CA SER A 27 14.51 19.57 -14.21
C SER A 27 15.43 18.79 -13.27
N PHE A 28 16.74 18.73 -13.53
CA PHE A 28 17.70 18.06 -12.65
C PHE A 28 17.84 18.76 -11.29
N ALA A 29 17.88 20.09 -11.26
CA ALA A 29 17.91 20.86 -10.02
C ALA A 29 16.62 20.65 -9.20
N SER A 30 15.47 20.59 -9.85
CA SER A 30 14.18 20.30 -9.21
C SER A 30 14.11 18.86 -8.68
N ILE A 31 14.60 17.88 -9.43
CA ILE A 31 14.68 16.48 -8.99
C ILE A 31 15.62 16.35 -7.80
N GLN A 32 16.77 17.00 -7.82
CA GLN A 32 17.73 16.93 -6.72
C GLN A 32 17.20 17.61 -5.46
N THR A 33 16.49 18.73 -5.60
CA THR A 33 15.81 19.40 -4.47
C THR A 33 14.69 18.52 -3.92
N ALA A 34 13.92 17.85 -4.79
CA ALA A 34 12.90 16.89 -4.38
C ALA A 34 13.52 15.69 -3.66
N LEU A 35 14.62 15.11 -4.17
CA LEU A 35 15.31 13.99 -3.53
C LEU A 35 15.86 14.36 -2.14
N VAL A 36 16.44 15.56 -1.98
CA VAL A 36 16.89 16.04 -0.66
C VAL A 36 15.72 16.26 0.29
N ALA A 37 14.59 16.78 -0.20
CA ALA A 37 13.38 16.96 0.60
C ALA A 37 12.74 15.61 1.00
N LEU A 38 12.76 14.62 0.11
CA LEU A 38 12.30 13.24 0.35
C LEU A 38 13.20 12.53 1.37
N GLN A 39 14.52 12.68 1.27
CA GLN A 39 15.48 12.14 2.24
C GLN A 39 15.32 12.75 3.63
N ARG A 40 14.94 14.03 3.73
CA ARG A 40 14.65 14.66 5.01
C ARG A 40 13.36 14.17 5.66
N ASN A 41 12.42 13.66 4.87
CA ASN A 41 11.10 13.25 5.33
C ASN A 41 10.75 11.83 4.88
N VAL A 42 11.64 10.87 5.13
CA VAL A 42 11.45 9.45 4.76
C VAL A 42 10.13 8.90 5.28
N LEU A 43 9.70 9.34 6.47
CA LEU A 43 8.39 8.98 7.03
C LEU A 43 7.24 9.44 6.14
N LEU A 44 7.18 10.70 5.73
CA LEU A 44 6.12 11.21 4.84
C LEU A 44 6.09 10.47 3.50
N CYS A 45 7.28 10.15 2.96
CA CYS A 45 7.42 9.39 1.73
C CYS A 45 6.82 7.99 1.82
N LYS A 46 6.70 7.43 3.03
CA LYS A 46 6.04 6.15 3.28
C LYS A 46 4.57 6.33 3.67
N MET A 47 4.26 7.30 4.54
CA MET A 47 2.90 7.56 5.03
C MET A 47 1.92 7.77 3.89
N VAL A 48 2.24 8.60 2.90
CA VAL A 48 1.33 8.91 1.78
C VAL A 48 0.99 7.66 0.95
N PRO A 49 1.94 6.90 0.40
CA PRO A 49 1.62 5.72 -0.38
C PRO A 49 0.98 4.60 0.47
N THR A 50 1.36 4.44 1.75
CA THR A 50 0.72 3.43 2.61
C THR A 50 -0.72 3.82 2.98
N ALA A 51 -0.98 5.09 3.26
CA ALA A 51 -2.34 5.61 3.48
C ALA A 51 -3.21 5.41 2.24
N TRP A 52 -2.66 5.75 1.06
CA TRP A 52 -3.32 5.53 -0.22
C TRP A 52 -3.61 4.05 -0.44
N GLY A 53 -2.63 3.16 -0.24
CA GLY A 53 -2.81 1.72 -0.43
C GLY A 53 -3.91 1.13 0.45
N PHE A 54 -3.94 1.51 1.73
CA PHE A 54 -4.95 1.04 2.69
C PHE A 54 -6.34 1.60 2.38
N GLY A 55 -6.46 2.90 2.13
CA GLY A 55 -7.75 3.51 1.78
C GLY A 55 -8.27 2.98 0.44
N PHE A 56 -7.40 2.91 -0.58
CA PHE A 56 -7.77 2.45 -1.91
C PHE A 56 -8.24 0.99 -1.92
N GLY A 57 -7.51 0.07 -1.29
CA GLY A 57 -7.98 -1.31 -1.26
C GLY A 57 -9.19 -1.50 -0.35
N ASP A 58 -9.45 -0.63 0.64
CA ASP A 58 -10.73 -0.64 1.37
C ASP A 58 -11.87 -0.24 0.44
N CYS A 59 -11.69 0.81 -0.35
CA CYS A 59 -12.63 1.21 -1.39
C CYS A 59 -12.90 0.05 -2.37
N LEU A 60 -11.85 -0.64 -2.85
CA LEU A 60 -12.01 -1.83 -3.69
C LEU A 60 -12.77 -2.95 -2.98
N THR A 61 -12.45 -3.22 -1.71
CA THR A 61 -13.12 -4.28 -0.93
C THR A 61 -14.61 -3.98 -0.77
N GLN A 62 -14.96 -2.72 -0.54
CA GLN A 62 -16.36 -2.28 -0.45
C GLN A 62 -17.08 -2.38 -1.81
N GLN A 63 -16.42 -2.04 -2.91
CA GLN A 63 -17.01 -2.10 -4.26
C GLN A 63 -17.11 -3.52 -4.82
N LEU A 64 -16.14 -4.39 -4.50
CA LEU A 64 -16.05 -5.76 -5.00
C LEU A 64 -16.68 -6.78 -4.04
N GLY A 65 -16.96 -6.40 -2.80
CA GLY A 65 -17.65 -7.24 -1.82
C GLY A 65 -18.94 -7.91 -2.34
N PRO A 66 -19.80 -7.22 -3.13
CA PRO A 66 -20.97 -7.83 -3.76
C PRO A 66 -20.66 -8.93 -4.79
N LEU A 67 -19.45 -8.95 -5.36
CA LEU A 67 -19.03 -9.94 -6.36
C LEU A 67 -18.42 -11.19 -5.72
N TRP A 68 -18.15 -11.18 -4.42
CA TRP A 68 -17.58 -12.33 -3.73
C TRP A 68 -18.66 -13.39 -3.46
N PRO A 69 -18.38 -14.70 -3.64
CA PRO A 69 -19.35 -15.77 -3.42
C PRO A 69 -20.01 -15.67 -2.05
N THR A 70 -21.34 -15.57 -2.06
CA THR A 70 -22.19 -15.11 -0.96
C THR A 70 -22.27 -16.05 0.25
N GLU A 71 -21.58 -17.19 0.24
CA GLU A 71 -21.68 -18.20 1.32
C GLU A 71 -20.82 -17.90 2.55
N GLN A 72 -19.79 -17.06 2.46
CA GLN A 72 -18.82 -16.86 3.56
C GLN A 72 -18.89 -15.50 4.27
N TRP A 73 -19.71 -14.56 3.77
CA TRP A 73 -19.85 -13.24 4.38
C TRP A 73 -21.27 -13.02 4.92
N PRO A 74 -21.47 -13.07 6.25
CA PRO A 74 -22.77 -12.96 6.89
C PRO A 74 -23.15 -11.48 7.01
N SER A 75 -23.46 -10.83 5.89
CA SER A 75 -24.19 -9.57 5.93
C SER A 75 -24.97 -9.32 4.63
N LYS A 76 -26.15 -9.93 4.51
CA LYS A 76 -27.22 -9.51 3.59
C LYS A 76 -27.81 -8.12 3.91
N HIS A 77 -27.24 -7.38 4.86
CA HIS A 77 -27.70 -6.05 5.23
C HIS A 77 -26.67 -4.99 4.82
N ASN A 78 -26.98 -4.25 3.75
CA ASN A 78 -26.34 -2.98 3.33
C ASN A 78 -24.84 -2.96 2.98
N LEU A 79 -24.30 -4.03 2.37
CA LEU A 79 -22.98 -3.98 1.69
C LEU A 79 -22.92 -3.03 0.46
N ALA A 80 -24.06 -2.49 0.01
CA ALA A 80 -24.15 -1.64 -1.17
C ALA A 80 -23.85 -0.16 -0.91
N ALA A 81 -23.78 0.27 0.35
CA ALA A 81 -23.45 1.64 0.70
C ALA A 81 -21.95 1.76 0.98
N HIS A 82 -21.22 2.41 0.08
CA HIS A 82 -19.83 2.78 0.32
C HIS A 82 -19.75 3.62 1.61
N ASP A 83 -18.94 3.17 2.57
CA ASP A 83 -18.65 3.88 3.82
C ASP A 83 -17.31 4.63 3.68
N PRO A 84 -17.34 5.95 3.40
CA PRO A 84 -16.15 6.75 3.27
C PRO A 84 -15.45 6.96 4.63
N SER A 85 -16.17 6.87 5.75
CA SER A 85 -15.59 7.01 7.09
C SER A 85 -14.67 5.84 7.40
N LYS A 86 -15.11 4.62 7.03
CA LYS A 86 -14.28 3.42 7.10
C LYS A 86 -13.05 3.53 6.19
N THR A 87 -13.22 4.01 4.96
CA THR A 87 -12.12 4.22 4.01
C THR A 87 -11.07 5.19 4.57
N LEU A 88 -11.52 6.29 5.17
CA LEU A 88 -10.65 7.28 5.80
C LEU A 88 -9.95 6.71 7.03
N ALA A 89 -10.65 5.93 7.86
CA ALA A 89 -10.05 5.25 9.00
C ALA A 89 -8.97 4.25 8.57
N MET A 90 -9.21 3.48 7.50
CA MET A 90 -8.23 2.57 6.92
C MET A 90 -7.01 3.32 6.37
N ALA A 91 -7.22 4.43 5.66
CA ALA A 91 -6.13 5.29 5.22
C ALA A 91 -5.31 5.84 6.40
N GLY A 92 -5.99 6.24 7.48
CA GLY A 92 -5.35 6.64 8.74
C GLY A 92 -4.51 5.53 9.35
N VAL A 93 -5.02 4.30 9.42
CA VAL A 93 -4.23 3.14 9.88
C VAL A 93 -2.99 2.91 9.02
N GLY A 94 -3.13 3.00 7.69
CA GLY A 94 -1.99 2.92 6.78
C GLY A 94 -0.93 3.99 7.08
N ALA A 95 -1.36 5.23 7.31
CA ALA A 95 -0.47 6.36 7.61
C ALA A 95 0.22 6.22 8.97
N PHE A 96 -0.53 5.92 10.04
CA PHE A 96 -0.05 6.04 11.42
C PHE A 96 0.47 4.74 12.02
N LEU A 97 0.09 3.58 11.46
CA LEU A 97 0.57 2.28 11.93
C LEU A 97 1.38 1.56 10.86
N GLY A 98 0.84 1.42 9.65
CA GLY A 98 1.49 0.69 8.57
C GLY A 98 2.85 1.29 8.18
N ALA A 99 2.89 2.59 7.89
CA ALA A 99 4.10 3.27 7.44
C ALA A 99 5.25 3.27 8.48
N PRO A 100 5.07 3.65 9.75
CA PRO A 100 6.16 3.59 10.73
C PRO A 100 6.62 2.16 11.00
N LEU A 101 5.71 1.18 11.02
CA LEU A 101 6.06 -0.23 11.22
C LEU A 101 6.93 -0.76 10.07
N SER A 102 6.52 -0.54 8.81
CA SER A 102 7.34 -0.90 7.64
C SER A 102 8.71 -0.23 7.67
N LEU A 103 8.80 1.04 8.06
CA LEU A 103 10.08 1.75 8.14
C LEU A 103 11.01 1.19 9.22
N ALA A 104 10.48 0.86 10.39
CA ALA A 104 11.26 0.24 11.45
C ALA A 104 11.82 -1.12 10.99
N LEU A 105 11.01 -1.90 10.28
CA LEU A 105 11.41 -3.19 9.72
C LEU A 105 12.44 -3.04 8.60
N TYR A 106 12.32 -2.02 7.75
CA TYR A 106 13.32 -1.72 6.71
C TYR A 106 14.67 -1.37 7.33
N ALA A 107 14.68 -0.52 8.36
CA ALA A 107 15.90 -0.19 9.08
C ALA A 107 16.55 -1.44 9.71
N HIS A 108 15.74 -2.38 10.20
CA HIS A 108 16.23 -3.65 10.71
C HIS A 108 16.84 -4.54 9.59
N MET A 109 16.16 -4.66 8.45
CA MET A 109 16.68 -5.40 7.29
C MET A 109 17.99 -4.79 6.76
N ASP A 110 18.07 -3.46 6.69
CA ASP A 110 19.27 -2.73 6.24
C ASP A 110 20.47 -2.95 7.18
N ALA A 111 20.20 -3.11 8.48
CA ALA A 111 21.23 -3.43 9.47
C ALA A 111 21.73 -4.89 9.34
N LEU A 112 20.84 -5.84 9.01
CA LEU A 112 21.18 -7.25 8.85
C LEU A 112 21.87 -7.56 7.51
N MET A 113 21.50 -6.85 6.45
CA MET A 113 22.00 -7.07 5.09
C MET A 113 22.41 -5.73 4.46
N PRO A 114 23.56 -5.17 4.83
CA PRO A 114 24.02 -3.91 4.28
C PRO A 114 24.34 -4.03 2.78
N GLY A 115 23.69 -3.21 1.95
CA GLY A 115 23.96 -3.11 0.51
C GLY A 115 22.71 -2.86 -0.32
N ALA A 116 22.88 -2.40 -1.56
CA ALA A 116 21.77 -2.14 -2.47
C ALA A 116 21.60 -3.31 -3.48
N SER A 117 21.21 -4.49 -2.98
CA SER A 117 20.97 -5.66 -3.84
C SER A 117 19.50 -5.77 -4.26
N LEU A 118 19.25 -6.36 -5.44
CA LEU A 118 17.90 -6.66 -5.91
C LEU A 118 17.16 -7.60 -4.93
N LEU A 119 17.89 -8.53 -4.30
CA LEU A 119 17.35 -9.43 -3.29
C LEU A 119 16.84 -8.67 -2.07
N LEU A 120 17.59 -7.67 -1.59
CA LEU A 120 17.15 -6.83 -0.48
C LEU A 120 15.89 -6.03 -0.84
N ALA A 121 15.83 -5.49 -2.05
CA ALA A 121 14.65 -4.78 -2.54
C ALA A 121 13.43 -5.72 -2.62
N ALA A 122 13.59 -6.93 -3.14
CA ALA A 122 12.55 -7.95 -3.18
C ALA A 122 12.11 -8.35 -1.77
N GLY A 123 13.04 -8.55 -0.85
CA GLY A 123 12.74 -8.86 0.55
C GLY A 123 11.96 -7.75 1.24
N LYS A 124 12.34 -6.49 1.05
CA LYS A 124 11.60 -5.31 1.57
C LYS A 124 10.19 -5.23 0.99
N PHE A 125 10.02 -5.55 -0.28
CA PHE A 125 8.71 -5.62 -0.92
C PHE A 125 7.85 -6.75 -0.33
N THR A 126 8.38 -7.96 -0.22
CA THR A 126 7.66 -9.09 0.40
C THR A 126 7.28 -8.80 1.84
N LEU A 127 8.18 -8.18 2.61
CA LEU A 127 7.91 -7.80 3.98
C LEU A 127 6.79 -6.76 4.08
N ASP A 128 6.79 -5.77 3.19
CA ASP A 128 5.70 -4.79 3.07
C ASP A 128 4.35 -5.45 2.81
N GLN A 129 4.30 -6.46 1.94
CA GLN A 129 3.06 -7.18 1.68
C GLN A 129 2.58 -7.97 2.90
N ILE A 130 3.47 -8.67 3.60
CA ILE A 130 3.13 -9.45 4.79
C ILE A 130 2.62 -8.55 5.91
N VAL A 131 3.40 -7.51 6.25
CA VAL A 131 3.07 -6.56 7.31
C VAL A 131 1.81 -5.79 6.95
N GLY A 132 1.72 -5.33 5.71
CA GLY A 132 0.53 -4.68 5.17
C GLY A 132 -0.71 -5.54 5.35
N CYS A 133 -0.66 -6.83 4.95
CA CYS A 133 -1.77 -7.76 5.14
C CYS A 133 -2.14 -7.94 6.62
N ILE A 134 -1.16 -8.13 7.52
CA ILE A 134 -1.45 -8.32 8.95
C ILE A 134 -2.12 -7.08 9.55
N VAL A 135 -1.55 -5.90 9.32
CA VAL A 135 -2.09 -4.63 9.84
C VAL A 135 -3.46 -4.36 9.25
N TRP A 136 -3.65 -4.64 7.95
CA TRP A 136 -4.92 -4.52 7.27
C TRP A 136 -6.00 -5.39 7.90
N GLN A 137 -5.73 -6.69 8.10
CA GLN A 137 -6.70 -7.62 8.70
C GLN A 137 -7.02 -7.21 10.13
N ALA A 138 -6.02 -6.85 10.93
CA ALA A 138 -6.23 -6.35 12.29
C ALA A 138 -7.09 -5.07 12.30
N ALA A 139 -6.84 -4.12 11.40
CA ALA A 139 -7.64 -2.92 11.25
C ALA A 139 -9.09 -3.24 10.87
N TYR A 140 -9.29 -4.18 9.96
CA TYR A 140 -10.62 -4.65 9.58
C TYR A 140 -11.39 -5.25 10.75
N MET A 141 -10.74 -6.04 11.62
CA MET A 141 -11.37 -6.60 12.83
C MET A 141 -11.84 -5.52 13.81
N VAL A 142 -11.14 -4.38 13.86
CA VAL A 142 -11.45 -3.28 14.78
C VAL A 142 -12.49 -2.34 14.19
N ILE A 143 -12.34 -1.95 12.92
CA ILE A 143 -13.12 -0.90 12.27
C ILE A 143 -14.43 -1.46 11.69
N SER A 144 -14.42 -2.70 11.18
CA SER A 144 -15.58 -3.27 10.48
C SER A 144 -16.43 -4.14 11.42
N GLU A 145 -17.57 -3.60 11.84
CA GLU A 145 -18.56 -4.34 12.65
C GLU A 145 -19.00 -5.67 12.02
N PRO A 146 -19.36 -5.74 10.71
CA PRO A 146 -19.76 -7.00 10.09
C PRO A 146 -18.64 -8.05 10.10
N TYR A 147 -17.40 -7.62 9.81
CA TYR A 147 -16.25 -8.52 9.82
C TYR A 147 -15.98 -9.08 11.21
N ARG A 148 -16.03 -8.22 12.24
CA ARG A 148 -15.86 -8.63 13.63
C ARG A 148 -16.91 -9.66 14.05
N ARG A 149 -18.18 -9.46 13.71
CA ARG A 149 -19.26 -10.40 14.02
C ARG A 149 -19.05 -11.76 13.35
N THR A 150 -18.63 -11.75 12.09
CA THR A 150 -18.32 -12.98 11.32
C THR A 150 -17.23 -13.79 12.02
N LEU A 151 -16.15 -13.12 12.45
CA LEU A 151 -15.06 -13.77 13.16
C LEU A 151 -15.53 -14.39 14.48
N VAL A 152 -16.33 -13.67 15.27
CA VAL A 152 -16.87 -14.19 16.53
C VAL A 152 -17.76 -15.41 16.27
N GLN A 153 -18.63 -15.38 15.26
CA GLN A 153 -19.47 -16.52 14.88
C GLN A 153 -18.64 -17.74 14.48
N PHE A 154 -17.58 -17.53 13.70
CA PHE A 154 -16.67 -18.61 13.30
C PHE A 154 -15.96 -19.24 14.50
N LEU A 155 -15.46 -18.42 15.43
CA LEU A 155 -14.81 -18.90 16.66
C LEU A 155 -15.78 -19.68 17.55
N GLN A 156 -17.02 -19.20 17.69
CA GLN A 156 -18.07 -19.90 18.43
C GLN A 156 -18.42 -21.25 17.80
N ALA A 157 -18.54 -21.31 16.47
CA ALA A 157 -18.81 -22.55 15.74
C ALA A 157 -17.67 -23.58 15.90
N GLN A 158 -16.41 -23.14 15.85
CA GLN A 158 -15.25 -23.99 16.13
C GLN A 158 -15.24 -24.54 17.56
N GLN A 159 -15.56 -23.71 18.56
CA GLN A 159 -15.63 -24.15 19.96
C GLN A 159 -16.74 -25.20 20.16
N GLN A 160 -17.90 -25.01 19.54
CA GLN A 160 -19.00 -25.99 19.58
C GLN A 160 -18.62 -27.33 18.92
N GLN A 161 -17.93 -27.29 17.77
CA GLN A 161 -17.44 -28.50 17.11
C GLN A 161 -16.43 -29.27 17.97
N GLN A 162 -15.50 -28.56 18.63
CA GLN A 162 -14.54 -29.19 19.53
C GLN A 162 -15.22 -29.83 20.75
N GLN A 163 -16.21 -29.15 21.35
CA GLN A 163 -16.98 -29.71 22.46
C GLN A 163 -17.79 -30.95 22.05
N GLN A 164 -18.42 -30.94 20.86
CA GLN A 164 -19.14 -32.11 20.35
C GLN A 164 -18.20 -33.28 20.07
N GLN A 165 -17.01 -33.05 19.52
CA GLN A 165 -16.01 -34.11 19.33
C GLN A 165 -15.54 -34.70 20.65
N GLN A 166 -15.29 -33.86 21.67
CA GLN A 166 -14.92 -34.34 23.00
C GLN A 166 -16.05 -35.14 23.66
N ALA A 167 -17.29 -34.67 23.58
CA ALA A 167 -18.46 -35.37 24.11
C ALA A 167 -18.68 -36.73 23.40
N ALA A 168 -18.52 -36.78 22.08
CA ALA A 168 -18.64 -38.02 21.31
C ALA A 168 -17.52 -39.02 21.67
N MET A 169 -16.29 -38.56 21.91
CA MET A 169 -15.19 -39.43 22.36
C MET A 169 -15.43 -39.98 23.78
N THR A 170 -16.00 -39.20 24.69
CA THR A 170 -16.31 -39.67 26.05
C THR A 170 -17.44 -40.70 26.12
N VAL A 171 -18.34 -40.74 25.14
CA VAL A 171 -19.44 -41.74 25.08
C VAL A 171 -18.98 -43.05 24.41
N ALA A 172 -17.85 -43.02 23.69
CA ALA A 172 -17.31 -44.19 22.99
C ALA A 172 -16.32 -45.03 23.82
N CYS A 173 -15.94 -44.59 25.03
CA CYS A 173 -15.18 -45.36 26.02
C CYS A 173 -16.12 -45.95 27.07
#